data_AF-A0A0Q7XAP9-F1
#
_entry.id   AF-A0A0Q7XAP9-F1
#
_cell.length_a   1.000
_cell.length_b   1.000
_cell.length_c   1.000
_cell.angle_alpha   90.00
_cell.angle_beta   90.00
_cell.angle_gamma   90.00
#
_symmetry.space_group_name_H-M   'P 1'
#
loop_
_entity.id
_entity.type
_entity.pdbx_description
1 polymer ?
#
loop_
_entity_poly.entity_id
_entity_poly.type
_entity_poly.pdbx_seq_one_letter_code
_entity_poly.pdbx_strand_id
1 'polypeptide(L)'
;MASEIGIIPANGGEYLQFLIAVRQIVECDASIDARLSGLQTELLKQRWAEISKHEGHSFSALSGYFFPEFLDCIPRLREESRAELRALGMRSVHDILAASFQQVSQVPGIRKRTYETMTAFAQAVRDRCEGHRLECVNR
;
A
#
# COMPACT_ATOMS: atom_id res chain seq x y z
N MET A 1 -29.83 15.35 -27.06
CA MET A 1 -28.43 15.72 -26.83
C MET A 1 -27.61 14.44 -26.97
N ALA A 2 -26.85 14.32 -28.06
CA ALA A 2 -25.97 13.18 -28.27
C ALA A 2 -24.80 13.30 -27.30
N SER A 3 -24.47 12.22 -26.60
CA SER A 3 -23.33 12.17 -25.70
C SER A 3 -22.05 12.39 -26.51
N GLU A 4 -21.28 13.44 -26.19
CA GLU A 4 -19.95 13.69 -26.76
C GLU A 4 -18.93 12.70 -26.19
N ILE A 5 -19.14 11.41 -26.42
CA ILE A 5 -18.09 10.42 -26.24
C ILE A 5 -17.30 10.47 -27.55
N GLY A 6 -16.15 11.13 -27.50
CA GLY A 6 -15.21 11.18 -28.62
C GLY A 6 -14.82 9.78 -29.09
N ILE A 7 -14.18 9.70 -30.26
CA ILE A 7 -13.71 8.43 -30.84
C ILE A 7 -12.74 7.76 -29.85
N ILE A 8 -13.07 6.55 -29.40
CA ILE A 8 -12.16 5.72 -28.61
C ILE A 8 -11.01 5.31 -29.54
N PRO A 9 -9.74 5.67 -29.23
CA PRO A 9 -8.61 5.29 -30.06
C PRO A 9 -8.52 3.76 -30.18
N ALA A 10 -8.10 3.24 -31.33
CA ALA A 10 -7.97 1.79 -31.56
C ALA A 10 -7.00 1.10 -30.58
N ASN A 11 -6.06 1.86 -29.98
CA ASN A 11 -5.14 1.41 -28.95
C ASN A 11 -5.65 1.65 -27.51
N GLY A 12 -6.91 2.05 -27.34
CA GLY A 12 -7.55 2.39 -26.07
C GLY A 12 -7.13 3.73 -25.44
N GLY A 13 -6.27 4.50 -26.12
CA GLY A 13 -5.82 5.81 -25.67
C GLY A 13 -4.75 5.78 -24.57
N GLU A 14 -4.23 6.95 -24.23
CA GLU A 14 -3.11 7.10 -23.29
C GLU A 14 -3.45 6.58 -21.88
N TYR A 15 -4.71 6.75 -21.44
CA TYR A 15 -5.14 6.28 -20.14
C TYR A 15 -5.11 4.75 -20.02
N LEU A 16 -5.56 4.01 -21.04
CA LEU A 16 -5.45 2.55 -21.02
C LEU A 16 -3.99 2.11 -20.99
N GLN A 17 -3.12 2.75 -21.78
CA GLN A 17 -1.70 2.45 -21.79
C GLN A 17 -1.03 2.72 -20.44
N PHE A 18 -1.42 3.79 -19.77
CA PHE A 18 -1.01 4.08 -18.40
C PHE A 18 -1.41 2.96 -17.45
N LEU A 19 -2.67 2.52 -17.48
CA LEU A 19 -3.16 1.42 -16.64
C LEU A 19 -2.41 0.11 -16.91
N ILE A 20 -2.13 -0.20 -18.18
CA ILE A 20 -1.33 -1.37 -18.56
C ILE A 20 0.09 -1.26 -17.99
N ALA A 21 0.72 -0.09 -18.07
CA ALA A 21 2.07 0.13 -17.54
C ALA A 21 2.12 -0.04 -16.02
N VAL A 22 1.16 0.56 -15.30
CA VAL A 22 1.03 0.38 -13.84
C VAL A 22 0.83 -1.10 -13.52
N ARG A 23 -0.10 -1.77 -14.20
CA ARG A 23 -0.40 -3.19 -14.02
C ARG A 23 0.85 -4.06 -14.18
N GLN A 24 1.59 -3.87 -15.27
CA GLN A 24 2.81 -4.62 -15.55
C GLN A 24 3.85 -4.49 -14.45
N ILE A 25 3.91 -3.34 -13.77
CA ILE A 25 4.84 -3.10 -12.67
C ILE A 25 4.33 -3.71 -11.36
N VAL A 26 3.04 -3.55 -11.03
CA VAL A 26 2.52 -4.02 -9.74
C VAL A 26 2.33 -5.54 -9.71
N GLU A 27 1.99 -6.16 -10.84
CA GLU A 27 1.75 -7.61 -10.98
C GLU A 27 3.00 -8.41 -11.38
N CYS A 28 4.19 -7.79 -11.53
CA CYS A 28 5.39 -8.56 -11.85
C CYS A 28 5.93 -9.36 -10.66
N ASP A 29 6.65 -10.43 -10.96
CA ASP A 29 7.33 -11.28 -9.97
C ASP A 29 8.64 -10.62 -9.52
N ALA A 30 8.52 -9.60 -8.67
CA ALA A 30 9.64 -8.87 -8.06
C ALA A 30 9.30 -8.43 -6.64
N SER A 31 10.31 -8.05 -5.85
CA SER A 31 10.09 -7.49 -4.50
C SER A 31 9.21 -6.25 -4.54
N ILE A 32 8.49 -5.97 -3.45
CA ILE A 32 7.72 -4.73 -3.28
C ILE A 32 8.61 -3.50 -3.51
N ASP A 33 9.84 -3.50 -3.00
CA ASP A 33 10.78 -2.38 -3.18
C ASP A 33 11.15 -2.17 -4.66
N ALA A 34 11.41 -3.25 -5.40
CA ALA A 34 11.68 -3.16 -6.84
C ALA A 34 10.46 -2.64 -7.61
N ARG A 35 9.25 -3.09 -7.26
CA ARG A 35 7.99 -2.62 -7.86
C ARG A 35 7.71 -1.16 -7.55
N LEU A 36 7.96 -0.71 -6.32
CA LEU A 36 7.83 0.70 -5.92
C LEU A 36 8.82 1.59 -6.68
N SER A 37 10.09 1.19 -6.79
CA SER A 37 11.09 1.91 -7.58
C SER A 37 10.72 1.97 -9.07
N GLY A 38 10.24 0.86 -9.62
CA GLY A 38 9.74 0.79 -10.99
C GLY A 38 8.55 1.71 -11.21
N LEU A 39 7.59 1.72 -10.28
CA LEU A 39 6.40 2.58 -10.34
C LEU A 39 6.77 4.06 -10.27
N GLN A 40 7.67 4.44 -9.36
CA GLN A 40 8.16 5.81 -9.26
C GLN A 40 8.83 6.25 -10.56
N THR A 41 9.70 5.41 -11.11
CA THR A 41 10.40 5.68 -12.37
C THR A 41 9.43 5.81 -13.55
N GLU A 42 8.43 4.92 -13.63
CA GLU A 42 7.43 4.93 -14.69
C GLU A 42 6.60 6.22 -14.66
N LEU A 43 6.10 6.60 -13.48
CA LEU A 43 5.23 7.76 -13.31
C LEU A 43 5.92 9.11 -13.55
N LEU A 44 7.25 9.15 -13.52
CA LEU A 44 8.04 10.35 -13.87
C LEU A 44 8.16 10.59 -15.38
N LYS A 45 7.77 9.64 -16.23
CA LYS A 45 7.84 9.81 -17.68
C LYS A 45 6.89 10.93 -18.13
N GLN A 46 7.38 11.82 -18.99
CA GLN A 46 6.64 12.99 -19.48
C GLN A 46 5.29 12.62 -20.13
N ARG A 47 5.20 11.45 -20.77
CA ARG A 47 3.95 10.94 -21.37
C ARG A 47 2.81 10.75 -20.37
N TRP A 48 3.12 10.58 -19.07
CA TRP A 48 2.12 10.41 -18.01
C TRP A 48 1.85 11.69 -17.24
N ALA A 49 2.48 12.81 -17.60
CA ALA A 49 2.44 14.04 -16.80
C ALA A 49 1.01 14.54 -16.55
N GLU A 50 0.12 14.47 -17.53
CA GLU A 50 -1.27 14.89 -17.33
C GLU A 50 -2.08 13.86 -16.53
N ILE A 51 -1.85 12.56 -16.74
CA ILE A 51 -2.57 11.49 -16.03
C ILE A 51 -2.17 11.46 -14.55
N SER A 52 -0.87 11.50 -14.25
CA SER A 52 -0.32 11.42 -12.88
C SER A 52 -0.67 12.63 -11.99
N LYS A 53 -1.18 13.73 -12.57
CA LYS A 53 -1.68 14.90 -11.82
C LYS A 53 -3.08 14.65 -11.23
N HIS A 54 -3.83 13.70 -11.78
CA HIS A 54 -5.16 13.39 -11.28
C HIS A 54 -5.09 12.62 -9.95
N GLU A 55 -6.09 12.88 -9.11
CA GLU A 55 -6.24 12.18 -7.83
C GLU A 55 -6.35 10.67 -8.05
N GLY A 56 -5.61 9.90 -7.25
CA GLY A 56 -5.55 8.44 -7.37
C GLY A 56 -4.48 7.90 -8.32
N HIS A 57 -3.87 8.74 -9.16
CA HIS A 57 -2.85 8.32 -10.15
C HIS A 57 -1.42 8.71 -9.77
N SER A 58 -1.24 9.40 -8.64
CA SER A 58 0.09 9.73 -8.13
C SER A 58 0.83 8.51 -7.59
N PHE A 59 2.15 8.62 -7.44
CA PHE A 59 2.96 7.57 -6.82
C PHE A 59 2.48 7.24 -5.39
N SER A 60 2.16 8.26 -4.58
CA SER A 60 1.68 8.04 -3.21
C SER A 60 0.34 7.33 -3.17
N ALA A 61 -0.58 7.66 -4.07
CA ALA A 61 -1.89 7.01 -4.14
C ALA A 61 -1.76 5.55 -4.58
N LEU A 62 -1.01 5.29 -5.66
CA LEU A 62 -0.85 3.94 -6.21
C LEU A 62 -0.02 3.05 -5.26
N SER A 63 1.07 3.54 -4.70
CA SER A 63 1.86 2.80 -3.71
C SER A 63 1.07 2.51 -2.44
N GLY A 64 0.27 3.46 -1.94
CA GLY A 64 -0.61 3.25 -0.80
C GLY A 64 -1.74 2.27 -1.07
N TYR A 65 -2.23 2.19 -2.31
CA TYR A 65 -3.28 1.26 -2.70
C TYR A 65 -2.76 -0.19 -2.86
N PHE A 66 -1.69 -0.38 -3.64
CA PHE A 66 -1.15 -1.72 -3.94
C PHE A 66 -0.21 -2.26 -2.87
N PHE A 67 0.52 -1.38 -2.19
CA PHE A 67 1.56 -1.72 -1.22
C PHE A 67 1.45 -0.90 0.08
N PRO A 68 0.28 -0.88 0.75
CA PRO A 68 0.09 -0.10 1.97
C PRO A 68 1.08 -0.51 3.07
N GLU A 69 1.38 0.42 3.97
CA GLU A 69 2.10 0.08 5.19
C GLU A 69 1.26 -0.88 6.04
N PHE A 70 1.94 -1.85 6.63
CA PHE A 70 1.31 -2.89 7.45
C PHE A 70 0.49 -2.31 8.61
N LEU A 71 1.04 -1.33 9.34
CA LEU A 71 0.37 -0.70 10.47
C LEU A 71 -0.92 0.04 10.08
N ASP A 72 -0.96 0.60 8.87
CA ASP A 72 -2.14 1.31 8.35
C ASP A 72 -3.29 0.34 8.04
N CYS A 73 -2.97 -0.93 7.81
CA CYS A 73 -3.95 -1.96 7.53
C CYS A 73 -4.48 -2.67 8.79
N ILE A 74 -3.88 -2.42 9.97
CA ILE A 74 -4.34 -3.06 11.21
C ILE A 74 -5.73 -2.52 11.57
N PRO A 75 -6.75 -3.39 11.71
CA PRO A 75 -8.09 -2.97 12.07
C PRO A 75 -8.14 -2.32 13.45
N ARG A 76 -8.89 -1.21 13.56
CA ARG A 76 -9.20 -0.53 14.82
C ARG A 76 -7.98 0.04 15.57
N LEU A 77 -6.82 0.09 14.93
CA LEU A 77 -5.65 0.77 15.45
C LEU A 77 -5.76 2.27 15.15
N ARG A 78 -5.62 3.10 16.19
CA ARG A 78 -5.70 4.56 16.05
C ARG A 78 -4.40 5.11 15.47
N GLU A 79 -4.47 6.27 14.82
CA GLU A 79 -3.30 6.88 14.21
C GLU A 79 -2.20 7.23 15.24
N GLU A 80 -2.59 7.70 16.42
CA GLU A 80 -1.66 7.94 17.54
C GLU A 80 -0.90 6.66 17.93
N SER A 81 -1.61 5.54 18.09
CA SER A 81 -1.00 4.25 18.41
C SER A 81 -0.09 3.75 17.28
N ARG A 82 -0.45 4.00 16.01
CA ARG A 82 0.42 3.68 14.86
C ARG A 82 1.71 4.48 14.90
N ALA A 83 1.61 5.79 15.11
CA ALA A 83 2.78 6.68 15.19
C ALA A 83 3.72 6.26 16.32
N GLU A 84 3.19 5.92 17.49
CA GLU A 84 3.97 5.42 18.62
C GLU A 84 4.62 4.07 18.35
N LEU A 85 3.90 3.12 17.73
CA LEU A 85 4.51 1.85 17.29
C LEU A 85 5.64 2.08 16.28
N ARG A 86 5.45 2.98 15.31
CA ARG A 86 6.50 3.38 14.35
C ARG A 86 7.72 3.97 15.05
N ALA A 87 7.51 4.77 16.11
CA ALA A 87 8.57 5.37 16.92
C ALA A 87 9.31 4.33 17.76
N LEU A 88 8.63 3.28 18.23
CA LEU A 88 9.23 2.13 18.91
C LEU A 88 9.91 1.13 17.95
N GLY A 89 9.91 1.42 16.64
CA GLY A 89 10.50 0.55 15.62
C GLY A 89 9.63 -0.67 15.26
N MET A 90 8.41 -0.77 15.81
CA MET A 90 7.48 -1.87 15.54
C MET A 90 6.72 -1.61 14.24
N ARG A 91 7.34 -1.87 13.09
CA ARG A 91 6.83 -1.46 11.77
C ARG A 91 6.39 -2.63 10.89
N SER A 92 6.88 -3.82 11.17
CA SER A 92 6.64 -5.03 10.38
C SER A 92 5.78 -6.05 11.10
N VAL A 93 5.28 -7.04 10.33
CA VAL A 93 4.65 -8.24 10.89
C VAL A 93 5.59 -8.93 11.89
N HIS A 94 6.88 -9.04 11.55
CA HIS A 94 7.86 -9.69 12.41
C HIS A 94 7.97 -8.99 13.77
N ASP A 95 8.05 -7.65 13.78
CA ASP A 95 8.17 -6.89 15.03
C ASP A 95 6.95 -7.08 15.93
N ILE A 96 5.74 -7.08 15.35
CA ILE A 96 4.50 -7.28 16.11
C ILE A 96 4.38 -8.71 16.66
N LEU A 97 4.80 -9.72 15.89
CA LEU A 97 4.77 -11.11 16.35
C LEU A 97 5.84 -11.42 17.40
N ALA A 98 6.98 -10.72 17.35
CA ALA A 98 8.05 -10.84 18.33
C ALA A 98 7.78 -10.05 19.62
N ALA A 99 6.97 -9.00 19.56
CA ALA A 99 6.68 -8.15 20.71
C ALA A 99 5.76 -8.82 21.74
N SER A 100 6.16 -8.76 23.01
CA SER A 100 5.32 -9.17 24.13
C SER A 100 4.22 -8.13 24.40
N PHE A 101 3.08 -8.57 24.94
CA PHE A 101 2.01 -7.66 25.35
C PHE A 101 2.52 -6.54 26.28
N GLN A 102 3.45 -6.84 27.19
CA GLN A 102 4.00 -5.86 28.13
C GLN A 102 4.70 -4.69 27.41
N GLN A 103 5.45 -4.97 26.33
CA GLN A 103 6.13 -3.95 25.53
C GLN A 103 5.10 -3.08 24.79
N VAL A 104 4.11 -3.70 24.16
CA VAL A 104 3.13 -2.99 23.33
C VAL A 104 2.10 -2.23 24.18
N SER A 105 1.80 -2.70 25.39
CA SER A 105 0.84 -2.06 26.31
C SER A 105 1.28 -0.68 26.81
N GLN A 106 2.55 -0.30 26.60
CA GLN A 106 3.05 1.05 26.89
C GLN A 106 2.54 2.09 25.90
N VAL A 107 2.04 1.67 24.74
CA VAL A 107 1.46 2.52 23.70
C VAL A 107 0.01 2.87 24.07
N PRO A 108 -0.31 4.15 24.35
CA PRO A 108 -1.67 4.66 24.41
C PRO A 108 -2.65 4.02 23.42
N GLY A 109 -3.79 3.56 23.96
CA GLY A 109 -4.87 2.94 23.18
C GLY A 109 -4.68 1.45 22.90
N ILE A 110 -3.52 0.86 23.19
CA ILE A 110 -3.31 -0.59 23.07
C ILE A 110 -3.67 -1.28 24.38
N ARG A 111 -4.78 -2.01 24.34
CA ARG A 111 -5.22 -2.93 25.41
C ARG A 111 -5.09 -4.37 24.91
N LYS A 112 -5.31 -5.34 25.81
CA LYS A 112 -5.22 -6.77 25.50
C LYS A 112 -5.96 -7.16 24.21
N ARG A 113 -7.21 -6.70 24.03
CA ARG A 113 -8.00 -6.95 22.83
C ARG A 113 -7.38 -6.35 21.55
N THR A 114 -6.83 -5.15 21.63
CA THR A 114 -6.15 -4.50 20.50
C THR A 114 -4.90 -5.28 20.13
N TYR A 115 -4.10 -5.68 21.12
CA TYR A 115 -2.92 -6.53 20.91
C TYR A 115 -3.28 -7.88 20.26
N GLU A 116 -4.29 -8.58 20.77
CA GLU A 116 -4.79 -9.82 20.16
C GLU A 116 -5.23 -9.62 18.70
N THR A 117 -5.90 -8.50 18.41
CA THR A 117 -6.29 -8.14 17.04
C THR A 117 -5.08 -7.89 16.15
N MET A 118 -4.07 -7.16 16.66
CA MET A 118 -2.83 -6.89 15.94
C MET A 118 -2.08 -8.20 15.63
N THR A 119 -1.91 -9.08 16.61
CA THR A 119 -1.22 -10.37 16.44
C THR A 119 -1.96 -11.29 15.49
N ALA A 120 -3.29 -11.40 15.62
CA ALA A 120 -4.11 -12.22 14.72
C ALA A 120 -4.06 -11.69 13.28
N PHE A 121 -4.13 -10.38 13.11
CA PHE A 121 -3.98 -9.75 11.79
C PHE A 121 -2.58 -10.00 11.21
N ALA A 122 -1.53 -9.78 12.01
CA ALA A 122 -0.14 -10.03 11.62
C ALA A 122 0.09 -11.48 11.17
N GLN A 123 -0.50 -12.46 11.88
CA GLN A 123 -0.47 -13.87 11.47
C GLN A 123 -1.17 -14.09 10.14
N ALA A 124 -2.34 -13.48 9.92
CA ALA A 124 -3.14 -13.67 8.71
C ALA A 124 -2.49 -13.08 7.45
N VAL A 125 -1.66 -12.03 7.59
CA VAL A 125 -1.04 -11.35 6.45
C VAL A 125 0.46 -11.64 6.31
N ARG A 126 1.02 -12.52 7.16
CA ARG A 126 2.46 -12.79 7.23
C ARG A 126 3.08 -13.12 5.88
N ASP A 127 2.45 -14.01 5.13
CA ASP A 127 2.99 -14.51 3.87
C ASP A 127 2.80 -13.51 2.69
N ARG A 128 2.10 -12.39 2.96
CA ARG A 128 1.87 -11.28 2.02
C ARG A 128 2.62 -10.00 2.43
N CYS A 129 3.44 -10.06 3.47
CA CYS A 129 4.15 -8.90 3.98
C CYS A 129 5.62 -8.99 3.60
N GLU A 130 6.13 -7.95 2.95
CA GLU A 130 7.55 -7.79 2.68
C GLU A 130 8.06 -6.57 3.45
N GLY A 131 8.96 -6.80 4.41
CA GLY A 131 9.36 -5.78 5.37
C GLY A 131 8.15 -5.20 6.13
N HIS A 132 7.90 -3.91 5.93
CA HIS A 132 6.80 -3.14 6.52
C HIS A 132 5.58 -2.92 5.61
N ARG A 133 5.54 -3.51 4.41
CA ARG A 133 4.46 -3.29 3.43
C ARG A 133 3.73 -4.57 3.08
N LEU A 134 2.44 -4.44 2.81
CA LEU A 134 1.58 -5.55 2.43
C LEU A 134 1.35 -5.58 0.93
N GLU A 135 1.48 -6.75 0.33
CA GLU A 135 1.05 -6.99 -1.03
C GLU A 135 -0.48 -7.11 -1.12
N CYS A 136 -1.06 -6.22 -1.93
CA CYS A 136 -2.50 -6.06 -2.11
C CYS A 136 -2.91 -6.10 -3.59
N VAL A 137 -2.06 -6.69 -4.43
CA VAL A 137 -2.32 -6.91 -5.85
C VAL A 137 -3.34 -8.05 -5.99
N ASN A 138 -4.42 -7.83 -6.76
CA ASN A 138 -5.56 -8.76 -6.95
C ASN A 138 -6.53 -8.93 -5.76
N ARG A 139 -6.80 -7.87 -4.98
CA ARG A 139 -7.89 -7.85 -4.00
C ARG A 139 -9.27 -7.87 -4.65
#